data_AF-A0AAW1QBM9-F1
#
_entry.id   AF-A0AAW1QBM9-F1
#
_cell.length_a   1.000
_cell.length_b   1.000
_cell.length_c   1.000
_cell.angle_alpha   90.00
_cell.angle_beta   90.00
_cell.angle_gamma   90.00
#
_symmetry.space_group_name_H-M   'P 1'
#
loop_
_entity.id
_entity.type
_entity.pdbx_description
1 polymer ?
#
loop_
_entity_poly.entity_id
_entity_poly.type
_entity_poly.pdbx_seq_one_letter_code
_entity_poly.pdbx_strand_id
1 'polypeptide(L)' 'MGTSQPHLADFPFGGKAFVLGGDFRQVLPVVRRGDKAAILAAALKNSPLWRHAIPLRLHINMRVQQLSGQDAESMR' A
#
# COMPACT_ATOMS: atom_id res chain seq x y z
N MET A 1 11.72 -1.98 -31.98
CA MET A 1 10.61 -1.04 -32.26
C MET A 1 9.37 -1.60 -31.59
N GLY A 2 9.18 -1.29 -30.30
CA GLY A 2 8.12 -1.89 -29.49
C GLY A 2 6.75 -1.35 -29.92
N THR A 3 5.84 -2.27 -30.19
CA THR A 3 4.45 -2.00 -30.57
C THR A 3 3.75 -1.18 -29.49
N SER A 4 3.47 0.09 -29.76
CA SER A 4 2.54 0.90 -28.97
C SER A 4 1.14 0.30 -29.15
N GLN A 5 0.68 -0.49 -28.18
CA GLN A 5 -0.70 -0.95 -28.13
C GLN A 5 -1.58 0.21 -27.64
N PRO A 6 -2.38 0.84 -28.51
CA PRO A 6 -3.05 2.10 -28.20
C PRO A 6 -4.06 1.96 -27.05
N HIS A 7 -4.67 0.78 -26.90
CA HIS A 7 -5.63 0.51 -25.82
C HIS A 7 -5.00 0.49 -24.43
N LEU A 8 -3.68 0.26 -24.30
CA LEU A 8 -3.01 0.25 -23.00
C LEU A 8 -2.82 1.66 -22.42
N ALA A 9 -2.92 2.71 -23.24
CA ALA A 9 -2.81 4.10 -22.80
C ALA A 9 -3.95 4.49 -21.85
N ASP A 10 -5.11 3.84 -21.99
CA ASP A 10 -6.28 4.10 -21.15
C ASP A 10 -6.20 3.41 -19.77
N PHE A 11 -5.27 2.46 -19.60
CA PHE A 11 -5.06 1.77 -18.33
C PHE A 11 -4.03 2.51 -17.47
N PRO A 12 -4.23 2.57 -16.14
CA PRO A 12 -3.22 3.07 -15.22
C PRO A 12 -1.86 2.42 -15.49
N PHE A 13 -0.81 3.25 -15.52
CA PHE A 13 0.57 2.82 -15.74
C PHE A 13 0.83 2.03 -17.04
N GLY A 14 0.02 2.24 -18.08
CA GLY A 14 0.19 1.55 -19.37
C GLY A 14 -0.12 0.06 -19.30
N GLY A 15 -1.05 -0.33 -18.41
CA GLY A 15 -1.44 -1.73 -18.20
C GLY A 15 -0.45 -2.57 -17.40
N LYS A 16 0.59 -1.95 -16.82
CA LYS A 16 1.54 -2.67 -15.97
C LYS A 16 0.94 -2.96 -14.60
N ALA A 17 1.19 -4.16 -14.08
CA ALA A 17 0.82 -4.51 -12.71
C ALA A 17 1.71 -3.76 -11.70
N PHE A 18 1.08 -3.19 -10.67
CA PHE A 18 1.76 -2.52 -9.56
C PHE A 18 1.27 -3.11 -8.23
N VAL A 19 2.21 -3.31 -7.30
CA VAL A 19 1.92 -3.75 -5.94
C VAL A 19 2.35 -2.64 -4.98
N LEU A 20 1.40 -2.20 -4.16
CA LEU A 20 1.63 -1.20 -3.12
C LEU A 20 1.77 -1.90 -1.78
N GLY A 21 2.94 -1.77 -1.15
CA GLY A 21 3.20 -2.30 0.18
C GLY A 21 3.22 -1.20 1.24
N GLY A 22 2.79 -1.52 2.46
CA GLY A 22 2.85 -0.62 3.62
C GLY A 22 1.65 -0.76 4.54
N ASP A 23 1.69 -0.09 5.70
CA ASP A 23 0.53 0.07 6.57
C ASP A 23 0.03 1.51 6.45
N PHE A 24 -1.14 1.67 5.81
CA PHE A 24 -1.80 2.98 5.61
C PHE A 24 -2.26 3.65 6.91
N ARG A 25 -2.03 3.00 8.07
CA ARG A 25 -2.25 3.57 9.41
C ARG A 25 -0.97 4.11 10.05
N GLN A 26 0.20 3.97 9.41
CA GLN A 26 1.47 4.43 9.98
C GLN A 26 1.55 5.95 10.06
N VAL A 27 1.68 6.64 8.92
CA VAL A 27 1.86 8.10 8.89
C VAL A 27 1.12 8.69 7.69
N LEU A 28 0.38 9.78 7.92
CA LEU A 28 -0.29 10.53 6.86
C LEU A 28 0.75 11.30 6.00
N PRO A 29 0.43 11.62 4.73
CA PRO A 29 1.31 12.42 3.91
C PRO A 29 1.62 13.78 4.56
N VAL A 30 2.87 14.21 4.49
CA VAL A 30 3.28 15.52 4.99
C VAL A 30 2.99 16.58 3.92
N VAL A 31 2.07 17.50 4.21
CA VAL A 31 1.78 18.66 3.36
C VAL A 31 2.31 19.92 4.05
N ARG A 32 3.31 20.57 3.46
CA ARG A 32 3.92 21.77 4.05
C ARG A 32 2.89 22.88 4.16
N ARG A 33 2.68 23.42 5.37
CA ARG A 33 1.65 24.44 5.66
C ARG A 33 0.23 24.00 5.27
N GLY A 34 0.00 22.70 5.08
CA GLY A 34 -1.30 22.14 4.75
C GLY A 34 -2.15 22.00 5.99
N ASP A 35 -3.44 22.22 5.84
CA ASP A 35 -4.42 21.90 6.87
C ASP A 35 -4.78 20.41 6.86
N LYS A 36 -5.67 20.02 7.78
CA LYS A 36 -6.14 18.63 7.89
C LYS A 36 -6.80 18.14 6.59
N ALA A 37 -7.54 19.01 5.90
CA ALA A 37 -8.23 18.65 4.67
C ALA A 37 -7.22 18.36 3.54
N ALA A 38 -6.17 19.19 3.43
CA ALA A 38 -5.08 18.99 2.47
C ALA A 38 -4.31 17.69 2.73
N ILE A 39 -4.01 17.37 3.99
CA ILE A 39 -3.35 16.12 4.37
C ILE A 39 -4.21 14.91 3.97
N LEU A 40 -5.51 14.96 4.26
CA LEU A 40 -6.42 13.89 3.88
C LEU A 40 -6.53 13.77 2.37
N ALA A 41 -6.70 14.88 1.64
CA ALA A 41 -6.78 14.90 0.18
C ALA A 41 -5.52 14.31 -0.48
N ALA A 42 -4.35 14.48 0.13
CA ALA A 42 -3.09 13.92 -0.34
C ALA A 42 -2.95 12.40 -0.06
N ALA A 43 -3.81 11.81 0.79
CA ALA A 43 -3.73 10.39 1.11
C ALA A 43 -4.02 9.52 -0.11
N LEU A 44 -3.26 8.43 -0.28
CA LEU A 44 -3.40 7.53 -1.42
C LEU A 44 -4.83 6.98 -1.59
N LYS A 45 -5.53 6.75 -0.47
CA LYS A 45 -6.93 6.29 -0.45
C LYS A 45 -7.91 7.29 -1.09
N ASN A 46 -7.56 8.57 -1.15
CA ASN A 46 -8.34 9.62 -1.79
C ASN A 46 -7.91 9.88 -3.25
N SER A 47 -6.89 9.17 -3.75
CA SER A 47 -6.48 9.26 -5.15
C SER A 47 -7.52 8.60 -6.07
N PRO A 48 -7.81 9.18 -7.25
CA PRO A 48 -8.62 8.50 -8.28
C PRO A 48 -8.04 7.13 -8.69
N LEU A 49 -6.74 6.91 -8.51
CA LEU A 49 -6.10 5.63 -8.78
C LEU A 49 -6.57 4.52 -7.83
N TRP A 50 -7.01 4.87 -6.62
CA TRP A 50 -7.45 3.92 -5.61
C TRP A 50 -8.62 3.05 -6.08
N ARG A 51 -9.46 3.55 -7.00
CA ARG A 51 -10.57 2.77 -7.59
C ARG A 51 -10.10 1.54 -8.39
N HIS A 52 -8.85 1.51 -8.81
CA HIS A 52 -8.25 0.37 -9.53
C HIS A 52 -7.43 -0.54 -8.60
N ALA A 53 -7.29 -0.18 -7.32
CA ALA A 53 -6.52 -0.95 -6.35
C ALA A 53 -7.35 -2.11 -5.78
N ILE A 54 -6.73 -3.28 -5.67
CA ILE A 54 -7.32 -4.45 -5.03
C ILE A 54 -6.72 -4.58 -3.63
N PRO A 55 -7.51 -4.45 -2.54
CA PRO A 55 -6.97 -4.52 -1.20
C PRO A 55 -6.55 -5.94 -0.84
N LEU A 56 -5.28 -6.13 -0.51
CA LEU A 56 -4.73 -7.36 0.05
C LEU A 56 -4.27 -7.09 1.48
N ARG A 57 -4.59 -8.00 2.41
CA ARG A 57 -4.28 -7.85 3.84
C ARG A 57 -3.36 -8.96 4.31
N LEU A 58 -2.29 -8.57 4.99
CA LEU A 58 -1.45 -9.50 5.74
C LEU A 58 -2.06 -9.68 7.14
N HIS A 59 -2.51 -10.89 7.45
CA HIS A 59 -3.16 -11.21 8.72
C HIS A 59 -2.19 -11.74 9.78
N ILE A 60 -1.06 -12.30 9.35
CA ILE A 60 -0.10 -12.95 10.23
C ILE A 60 1.08 -12.01 10.45
N ASN A 61 1.29 -11.63 11.70
CA ASN A 61 2.51 -10.93 12.10
C ASN A 61 3.58 -11.97 12.45
N MET A 62 4.37 -12.36 11.45
CA MET A 62 5.42 -13.37 11.61
C MET A 62 6.46 -12.98 12.66
N ARG A 63 6.73 -11.68 12.85
CA ARG A 63 7.66 -11.19 13.90
C ARG A 63 7.15 -11.53 15.30
N VAL A 64 5.86 -11.32 15.55
CA VAL A 64 5.25 -11.65 16.85
C VAL A 64 5.15 -13.16 17.04
N GLN A 65 4.82 -13.90 15.99
CA GLN A 65 4.71 -15.37 16.04
C GLN A 65 6.05 -16.04 16.42
N GLN A 66 7.17 -15.52 15.94
CA GLN A 66 8.49 -16.04 16.28
C GLN A 66 8.84 -15.84 17.76
N LEU A 67 8.45 -14.71 18.34
CA LEU A 67 8.65 -14.44 19.77
C LEU A 67 7.84 -15.40 20.63
N SER A 68 6.59 -15.68 20.27
CA SER A 68 5.77 -16.66 21.00
C SER A 68 6.31 -18.10 20.95
N GLY A 69 7.10 -18.45 19.92
CA GLY A 69 7.77 -19.75 19.84
C GLY A 69 9.00 -19.86 20.75
N GLN A 70 9.72 -18.75 20.96
CA GLN A 70 10.90 -18.70 21.84
C GLN A 70 10.52 -18.81 23.32
N ASP A 71 9.39 -18.22 23.72
CA ASP A 71 8.85 -18.35 25.07
C ASP A 71 8.48 -19.81 25.41
N ALA A 72 8.01 -20.58 24.43
CA ALA A 72 7.60 -21.97 24.61
C ALA A 72 8.79 -22.95 24.68
N GLU A 73 9.91 -22.67 24.00
CA GLU A 73 11.14 -23.47 24.12
C GLU A 73 11.96 -23.11 25.36
N SER A 74 11.90 -21.87 25.83
CA SER A 74 12.59 -21.44 27.07
C SER A 74 11.90 -21.93 28.36
N MET A 75 10.70 -22.51 28.27
CA MET A 75 9.98 -23.14 29.37
C MET A 75 10.00 -24.69 29.28
N ARG A 76 11.05 -25.24 28.67
CA ARG A 76 11.44 -26.66 28.75
C ARG A 76 12.80 -26.76 29.43
#